data_AF-A0A7U9S0P6-F1
#
_entry.id   AF-A0A7U9S0P6-F1
#
_cell.length_a   1.000
_cell.length_b   1.000
_cell.length_c   1.000
_cell.angle_alpha   90.00
_cell.angle_beta   90.00
_cell.angle_gamma   90.00
#
_symmetry.space_group_name_H-M   'P 1'
#
loop_
_entity.id
_entity.type
_entity.pdbx_description
1 polymer ?
#
loop_
_entity_poly.entity_id
_entity_poly.type
_entity_poly.pdbx_seq_one_letter_code
_entity_poly.pdbx_strand_id
1 'polypeptide(L)'
;MRTDDKVAQGFGVGRMTVQRFIRLTELLPPILQMVDEGKIALTPAVELSFLKKNEQENLFATMESEEATPSLSQAQRMKQLSQSGRLDMDMIFSIMTEEKGNQKETLKINTSKLKKYFPKNTTPKQMEDTIIKLLERELQRKRNRDSR
;
A
#
# COMPACT_ATOMS: atom_id res chain seq x y z
N MET A 1 10.28 13.06 -33.40
CA MET A 1 10.43 11.86 -32.53
C MET A 1 11.30 12.25 -31.35
N ARG A 2 10.76 12.22 -30.12
CA ARG A 2 11.50 12.60 -28.91
C ARG A 2 12.49 11.49 -28.52
N THR A 3 13.54 11.83 -27.77
CA THR A 3 14.64 10.91 -27.45
C THR A 3 14.18 9.67 -26.66
N ASP A 4 13.24 9.87 -25.74
CA ASP A 4 12.63 8.78 -24.96
C ASP A 4 11.86 7.79 -25.82
N ASP A 5 11.18 8.24 -26.87
CA ASP A 5 10.50 7.36 -27.84
C ASP A 5 11.50 6.51 -28.65
N LYS A 6 12.72 7.02 -28.93
CA LYS A 6 13.77 6.26 -29.61
C LYS A 6 14.34 5.15 -28.71
N VAL A 7 14.63 5.49 -27.45
CA VAL A 7 15.15 4.53 -26.46
C VAL A 7 14.11 3.44 -26.20
N ALA A 8 12.85 3.82 -26.01
CA ALA A 8 11.74 2.90 -25.82
C ALA A 8 11.66 1.83 -26.93
N GLN A 9 11.73 2.26 -28.20
CA GLN A 9 11.75 1.34 -29.34
C GLN A 9 12.97 0.42 -29.38
N GLY A 10 14.15 0.93 -29.05
CA GLY A 10 15.40 0.14 -29.03
C GLY A 10 15.40 -0.98 -27.98
N PHE A 11 14.67 -0.80 -26.88
CA PHE A 11 14.59 -1.78 -25.78
C PHE A 11 13.26 -2.54 -25.72
N GLY A 12 12.34 -2.31 -26.67
CA GLY A 12 11.02 -2.96 -26.69
C GLY A 12 10.13 -2.58 -25.49
N VAL A 13 10.37 -1.43 -24.85
CA VAL A 13 9.61 -0.96 -23.69
C VAL A 13 8.74 0.23 -24.05
N GLY A 14 7.71 0.49 -23.26
CA GLY A 14 6.92 1.71 -23.40
C GLY A 14 7.71 2.95 -22.99
N ARG A 15 7.43 4.09 -23.62
CA ARG A 15 7.98 5.42 -23.23
C ARG A 15 7.85 5.71 -21.74
N MET A 16 6.70 5.35 -21.15
CA MET A 16 6.43 5.52 -19.72
C MET A 16 7.42 4.74 -18.85
N THR A 17 7.86 3.57 -19.30
CA THR A 17 8.84 2.74 -18.59
C THR A 17 10.21 3.41 -18.57
N VAL A 18 10.64 3.98 -19.71
CA VAL A 18 11.90 4.74 -19.79
C VAL A 18 11.87 5.93 -18.85
N GLN A 19 10.76 6.69 -18.84
CA GLN A 19 10.60 7.84 -17.95
C GLN A 19 10.62 7.45 -16.46
N ARG A 20 10.03 6.30 -16.10
CA ARG A 20 10.11 5.78 -14.72
C ARG A 20 11.55 5.47 -14.30
N PHE A 21 12.33 4.83 -15.17
CA PHE A 21 13.74 4.54 -14.87
C PHE A 21 14.58 5.81 -14.75
N ILE A 22 14.41 6.78 -15.66
CA ILE A 22 15.04 8.10 -15.52
C ILE A 22 14.64 8.72 -14.20
N ARG A 23 13.38 8.61 -13.81
CA ARG A 23 12.90 9.24 -12.59
C ARG A 23 13.54 8.66 -11.32
N LEU A 24 13.93 7.38 -11.31
CA LEU A 24 14.63 6.78 -10.16
C LEU A 24 15.98 7.43 -9.87
N THR A 25 16.60 8.12 -10.83
CA THR A 25 17.89 8.81 -10.59
C THR A 25 17.75 10.01 -9.64
N GLU A 26 16.53 10.44 -9.34
CA GLU A 26 16.21 11.49 -8.37
C GLU A 26 16.06 10.95 -6.94
N LEU A 27 16.18 9.63 -6.75
CA LEU A 27 16.18 9.02 -5.43
C LEU A 27 17.54 9.21 -4.75
N LEU A 28 17.52 9.32 -3.42
CA LEU A 28 18.73 9.18 -2.63
C LEU A 28 19.38 7.80 -2.87
N PRO A 29 20.72 7.71 -2.93
CA PRO A 29 21.40 6.44 -3.18
C PRO A 29 20.97 5.28 -2.26
N PRO A 30 20.78 5.48 -0.94
CA PRO A 30 20.29 4.39 -0.08
C PRO A 30 18.88 3.91 -0.44
N ILE A 31 17.98 4.81 -0.81
CA ILE A 31 16.62 4.44 -1.22
C ILE A 31 16.66 3.72 -2.57
N LEU A 32 17.50 4.18 -3.51
CA LEU A 32 17.70 3.50 -4.79
C LEU A 32 18.22 2.06 -4.59
N GLN A 33 19.19 1.89 -3.69
CA GLN A 33 19.71 0.56 -3.34
C GLN A 33 18.61 -0.36 -2.78
N MET A 34 17.69 0.17 -1.96
CA MET A 34 16.54 -0.61 -1.49
C MET A 34 15.60 -1.05 -2.63
N VAL A 35 15.54 -0.29 -3.73
CA VAL A 35 14.80 -0.69 -4.94
C VAL A 35 15.54 -1.80 -5.67
N ASP A 36 16.85 -1.66 -5.84
CA ASP A 36 17.70 -2.66 -6.50
C ASP A 36 17.69 -4.01 -5.75
N GLU A 37 17.67 -3.95 -4.41
CA GLU A 37 17.54 -5.12 -3.52
C GLU A 37 16.10 -5.69 -3.47
N GLY A 38 15.14 -5.04 -4.11
CA GLY A 38 13.73 -5.48 -4.13
C GLY A 38 12.96 -5.23 -2.84
N LYS A 39 13.52 -4.48 -1.88
CA LYS A 39 12.84 -4.08 -0.62
C LYS A 39 11.75 -3.04 -0.87
N ILE A 40 11.93 -2.19 -1.88
CA ILE A 40 10.93 -1.22 -2.35
C ILE A 40 10.58 -1.55 -3.79
N ALA A 41 9.30 -1.75 -4.08
CA ALA A 41 8.85 -1.99 -5.44
C ALA A 41 9.03 -0.74 -6.32
N LEU A 42 9.22 -0.95 -7.63
CA LEU A 42 9.45 0.10 -8.62
C LEU A 42 8.37 1.21 -8.58
N THR A 43 7.10 0.84 -8.43
CA THR A 43 6.00 1.83 -8.49
C THR A 43 6.01 2.80 -7.30
N PRO A 44 6.07 2.35 -6.02
CA PRO A 44 6.33 3.25 -4.89
C PRO A 44 7.59 4.09 -5.07
N ALA A 45 8.71 3.50 -5.52
CA ALA A 45 9.97 4.22 -5.70
C ALA A 45 9.85 5.38 -6.69
N VAL A 46 9.11 5.19 -7.79
CA VAL A 46 8.80 6.27 -8.73
C VAL A 46 8.02 7.38 -8.06
N GLU A 47 7.09 7.11 -7.14
CA GLU A 47 6.39 8.18 -6.42
C GLU A 47 7.30 8.91 -5.44
N LEU A 48 8.15 8.18 -4.71
CA LEU A 48 9.11 8.72 -3.74
C LEU A 48 10.16 9.63 -4.39
N SER A 49 10.53 9.35 -5.63
CA SER A 49 11.44 10.20 -6.40
C SER A 49 10.96 11.65 -6.56
N PHE A 50 9.66 11.92 -6.38
CA PHE A 50 9.07 13.27 -6.44
C PHE A 50 9.20 14.06 -5.14
N LEU A 51 9.66 13.43 -4.07
CA LEU A 51 9.97 14.11 -2.82
C LEU A 51 11.25 14.93 -2.93
N LYS A 52 11.32 16.03 -2.19
CA LYS A 52 12.55 16.81 -2.07
C LYS A 52 13.63 15.98 -1.36
N LYS A 53 14.90 16.32 -1.59
CA LYS A 53 16.03 15.59 -1.02
C LYS A 53 15.95 15.45 0.51
N ASN A 54 15.63 16.52 1.22
CA ASN A 54 15.46 16.51 2.68
C ASN A 54 14.27 15.66 3.15
N GLU A 55 13.17 15.63 2.38
CA GLU A 55 12.02 14.77 2.68
C GLU A 55 12.37 13.29 2.47
N GLN A 56 13.21 12.97 1.47
CA GLN A 56 13.74 11.63 1.28
C GLN A 56 14.69 11.21 2.41
N GLU A 57 15.52 12.13 2.93
CA GLU A 57 16.40 11.87 4.09
C GLU A 57 15.58 11.53 5.34
N ASN A 58 14.55 12.35 5.61
CA ASN A 58 13.59 12.11 6.70
C ASN A 58 12.85 10.77 6.56
N LEU A 59 12.41 10.46 5.34
CA LEU A 59 11.78 9.17 5.05
C LEU A 59 12.74 8.01 5.29
N PHE A 60 13.97 8.08 4.81
CA PHE A 60 14.97 7.03 4.99
C PHE A 60 15.25 6.77 6.47
N ALA A 61 15.45 7.84 7.27
CA ALA A 61 15.61 7.71 8.72
C ALA A 61 14.42 7.02 9.39
N THR A 62 13.19 7.31 8.93
CA THR A 62 11.97 6.66 9.42
C THR A 62 11.91 5.18 9.01
N MET A 63 12.37 4.83 7.81
CA MET A 63 12.44 3.43 7.37
C MET A 63 13.41 2.62 8.22
N GLU A 64 14.55 3.21 8.60
CA GLU A 64 15.53 2.56 9.48
C GLU A 64 15.01 2.43 10.91
N SER A 65 14.33 3.44 11.45
CA SER A 65 13.82 3.40 12.83
C SER A 65 12.66 2.42 13.01
N GLU A 66 11.73 2.36 12.05
CA GLU A 66 10.53 1.52 12.11
C GLU A 66 10.72 0.15 11.43
N GLU A 67 11.90 -0.13 10.88
CA GLU A 67 12.21 -1.33 10.08
C GLU A 67 11.15 -1.59 8.98
N ALA A 68 10.64 -0.53 8.35
CA ALA A 68 9.49 -0.60 7.46
C ALA A 68 9.72 0.14 6.13
N THR A 69 9.20 -0.43 5.04
CA THR A 69 9.12 0.26 3.73
C THR A 69 7.71 0.76 3.42
N PRO A 70 7.58 1.89 2.71
CA PRO A 70 6.29 2.47 2.37
C PRO A 70 5.57 1.63 1.30
N SER A 71 4.26 1.48 1.48
CA SER A 71 3.36 1.01 0.44
C SER A 71 3.16 2.05 -0.67
N LEU A 72 2.54 1.64 -1.78
CA LEU A 72 2.21 2.56 -2.87
C LEU A 72 1.30 3.71 -2.42
N SER A 73 0.27 3.42 -1.62
CA SER A 73 -0.66 4.45 -1.14
C SER A 73 0.04 5.45 -0.21
N GLN A 74 0.95 4.99 0.65
CA GLN A 74 1.76 5.86 1.50
C GLN A 74 2.67 6.76 0.65
N ALA A 75 3.37 6.20 -0.34
CA ALA A 75 4.24 6.96 -1.24
C ALA A 75 3.47 8.02 -2.05
N GLN A 76 2.27 7.69 -2.55
CA GLN A 76 1.38 8.64 -3.24
C GLN A 76 0.93 9.79 -2.33
N ARG A 77 0.57 9.47 -1.09
CA ARG A 77 0.16 10.48 -0.10
C ARG A 77 1.31 11.42 0.27
N MET A 78 2.51 10.88 0.48
CA MET A 78 3.71 11.68 0.73
C MET A 78 3.99 12.62 -0.43
N LYS A 79 3.93 12.14 -1.68
CA LYS A 79 4.10 12.97 -2.87
C LYS A 79 3.10 14.13 -2.93
N GLN A 80 1.81 13.87 -2.67
CA GLN A 80 0.79 14.92 -2.66
C GLN A 80 1.08 15.99 -1.59
N LEU A 81 1.47 15.56 -0.39
CA LEU A 81 1.82 16.48 0.69
C LEU A 81 3.07 17.29 0.37
N SER A 82 4.11 16.67 -0.20
CA SER A 82 5.34 17.33 -0.63
C SER A 82 5.06 18.42 -1.67
N GLN A 83 4.24 18.10 -2.67
CA GLN A 83 3.80 19.05 -3.70
C GLN A 83 3.00 20.22 -3.13
N SER A 84 2.24 19.99 -2.06
CA SER A 84 1.53 21.05 -1.33
C SER A 84 2.41 21.80 -0.31
N GLY A 85 3.67 21.42 -0.14
CA GLY A 85 4.58 22.00 0.85
C GLY A 85 4.27 21.64 2.31
N ARG A 86 3.49 20.58 2.53
CA ARG A 86 2.98 20.15 3.84
C ARG A 86 3.58 18.83 4.35
N LEU A 87 4.61 18.32 3.67
CA LEU A 87 5.29 17.11 4.09
C LEU A 87 6.46 17.49 5.01
N ASP A 88 6.31 17.22 6.30
CA ASP A 88 7.36 17.31 7.31
C ASP A 88 7.66 15.92 7.91
N MET A 89 8.59 15.87 8.86
CA MET A 89 9.02 14.62 9.51
C MET A 89 7.86 13.94 10.26
N ASP A 90 7.02 14.73 10.96
CA ASP A 90 5.91 14.20 11.74
C ASP A 90 4.84 13.57 10.83
N MET A 91 4.55 14.21 9.69
CA MET A 91 3.67 13.65 8.68
C MET A 91 4.25 12.38 8.06
N ILE A 92 5.54 12.33 7.77
CA ILE A 92 6.21 11.12 7.26
C ILE A 92 6.08 9.98 8.28
N PHE A 93 6.41 10.23 9.54
CA PHE A 93 6.30 9.26 10.62
C PHE A 93 4.86 8.77 10.78
N SER A 94 3.89 9.67 10.83
CA SER A 94 2.47 9.33 10.92
C SER A 94 2.00 8.47 9.75
N ILE A 95 2.44 8.76 8.52
CA ILE A 95 2.08 7.95 7.35
C ILE A 95 2.73 6.57 7.42
N MET A 96 3.98 6.47 7.86
CA MET A 96 4.73 5.21 7.94
C MET A 96 4.20 4.26 9.02
N THR A 97 3.75 4.81 10.14
CA THR A 97 3.20 4.08 11.29
C THR A 97 1.70 3.80 11.18
N GLU A 98 1.02 4.40 10.20
CA GLU A 98 -0.38 4.10 9.89
C GLU A 98 -0.53 2.59 9.59
N GLU A 99 -1.50 1.94 10.25
CA GLU A 99 -1.84 0.54 9.95
C GLU A 99 -2.12 0.40 8.45
N LYS A 100 -1.26 -0.37 7.78
CA LYS A 100 -1.33 -0.55 6.33
C LYS A 100 -2.71 -1.15 6.02
N GLY A 101 -3.49 -0.56 5.12
CA GLY A 101 -4.83 -1.09 4.79
C GLY A 101 -4.83 -2.54 4.29
N ASN A 102 -3.70 -2.98 3.73
CA ASN A 102 -3.39 -4.36 3.34
C ASN A 102 -3.01 -5.29 4.52
N GLN A 103 -2.88 -4.76 5.74
CA GLN A 103 -2.75 -5.49 7.01
C GLN A 103 -4.08 -5.60 7.78
N LYS A 104 -5.20 -5.06 7.27
CA LYS A 104 -6.52 -5.52 7.76
C LYS A 104 -6.64 -7.00 7.41
N GLU A 105 -6.71 -7.88 8.41
CA GLU A 105 -6.93 -9.30 8.18
C GLU A 105 -8.21 -9.49 7.35
N THR A 106 -8.05 -9.79 6.06
CA THR A 106 -9.19 -10.05 5.17
C THR A 106 -9.38 -11.55 5.05
N LEU A 107 -10.43 -12.05 5.71
CA LEU A 107 -10.76 -13.46 5.66
C LEU A 107 -11.48 -13.79 4.35
N LYS A 108 -10.75 -14.33 3.37
CA LYS A 108 -11.31 -14.71 2.06
C LYS A 108 -12.01 -16.07 2.14
N ILE A 109 -13.33 -16.06 2.20
CA ILE A 109 -14.16 -17.27 2.13
C ILE A 109 -14.64 -17.47 0.69
N ASN A 110 -14.38 -18.66 0.13
CA ASN A 110 -14.92 -19.01 -1.18
C ASN A 110 -16.46 -19.07 -1.12
N THR A 111 -17.13 -18.27 -1.95
CA THR A 111 -18.60 -18.19 -1.98
C THR A 111 -19.28 -19.52 -2.31
N SER A 112 -18.61 -20.43 -3.04
CA SER A 112 -19.14 -21.79 -3.27
C SER A 112 -19.33 -22.59 -1.99
N LYS A 113 -18.47 -22.38 -0.98
CA LYS A 113 -18.58 -23.03 0.34
C LYS A 113 -19.75 -22.45 1.15
N LEU A 114 -20.09 -21.18 0.94
CA LEU A 114 -21.18 -20.48 1.63
C LEU A 114 -22.54 -20.73 0.97
N LYS A 115 -22.60 -20.84 -0.36
CA LYS A 115 -23.86 -20.99 -1.13
C LYS A 115 -24.78 -22.12 -0.66
N LYS A 116 -24.26 -23.17 -0.04
CA LYS A 116 -25.08 -24.27 0.53
C LYS A 116 -25.85 -23.88 1.81
N TYR A 117 -25.46 -22.80 2.48
CA TYR A 117 -26.09 -22.29 3.71
C TYR A 117 -27.00 -21.08 3.46
N PHE A 118 -27.05 -20.57 2.23
CA PHE A 118 -27.80 -19.37 1.87
C PHE A 118 -28.79 -19.64 0.73
N PRO A 119 -29.93 -18.91 0.67
CA PRO A 119 -30.81 -18.94 -0.49
C PRO A 119 -30.09 -18.62 -1.82
N LYS A 120 -30.59 -19.17 -2.93
CA LYS A 120 -29.95 -19.05 -4.26
C LYS A 120 -29.77 -17.61 -4.76
N ASN A 121 -30.51 -16.64 -4.20
CA ASN A 121 -30.50 -15.23 -4.60
C ASN A 121 -29.78 -14.31 -3.60
N THR A 122 -29.08 -14.86 -2.61
CA THR A 122 -28.39 -14.04 -1.61
C THR A 122 -27.12 -13.43 -2.19
N THR A 123 -26.97 -12.12 -2.04
CA THR A 123 -25.76 -11.40 -2.49
C THR A 123 -24.59 -11.62 -1.52
N PRO A 124 -23.33 -11.47 -1.97
CA PRO A 124 -22.17 -11.60 -1.07
C PRO A 124 -22.27 -10.71 0.17
N LYS A 125 -22.79 -9.48 0.01
CA LYS A 125 -23.01 -8.55 1.13
C LYS A 125 -24.04 -9.08 2.13
N GLN A 126 -25.15 -9.65 1.64
CA GLN A 126 -26.15 -10.26 2.52
C GLN A 126 -25.61 -11.50 3.24
N MET A 127 -24.72 -12.27 2.60
CA MET A 127 -24.04 -13.40 3.25
C MET A 127 -23.13 -12.89 4.38
N GLU A 128 -22.35 -11.85 4.11
CA GLU A 128 -21.48 -11.19 5.10
C GLU A 128 -22.28 -10.68 6.30
N ASP A 129 -23.34 -9.89 6.06
CA ASP A 129 -24.21 -9.35 7.13
C ASP A 129 -24.83 -10.46 7.98
N THR A 130 -25.20 -11.58 7.36
CA THR A 130 -25.79 -12.72 8.08
C THR A 130 -24.74 -13.47 8.91
N ILE A 131 -23.53 -13.65 8.38
CA ILE A 131 -22.42 -14.29 9.11
C ILE A 131 -22.07 -13.45 10.35
N ILE A 132 -21.97 -12.13 10.20
CA ILE A 132 -21.69 -11.22 11.31
C ILE A 132 -22.76 -11.36 12.40
N LYS A 133 -24.05 -11.30 12.04
CA LYS A 133 -25.16 -11.48 13.00
C LYS A 133 -25.13 -12.82 13.74
N LEU A 134 -24.76 -13.90 13.06
CA LEU A 134 -24.64 -15.22 13.68
C LEU A 134 -23.49 -15.25 14.71
N LEU A 135 -22.35 -14.67 14.37
CA LEU A 135 -21.19 -14.58 15.26
C LEU A 135 -21.47 -13.70 16.48
N GLU A 136 -22.14 -12.55 16.30
CA GLU A 136 -22.56 -11.68 17.41
C GLU A 136 -23.47 -12.40 18.40
N ARG A 137 -24.48 -13.13 17.88
CA ARG A 137 -25.41 -13.90 18.72
C ARG A 137 -24.68 -14.98 19.51
N GLU A 138 -23.71 -15.66 18.91
CA GLU A 138 -22.94 -16.70 19.57
C GLU A 138 -21.99 -16.14 20.63
N LEU A 139 -21.37 -14.98 20.36
CA LEU A 139 -20.55 -14.27 21.33
C LEU A 139 -21.37 -13.85 22.56
N GLN A 140 -22.59 -13.34 22.35
CA GLN A 140 -23.48 -12.94 23.44
C GLN A 140 -23.92 -14.14 24.29
N ARG A 141 -24.15 -15.31 23.67
CA ARG A 141 -24.44 -16.56 24.39
C ARG A 141 -23.26 -17.05 25.25
N LYS A 142 -22.02 -16.97 24.73
CA LYS A 142 -20.82 -17.33 25.49
C LYS A 142 -20.65 -16.43 26.71
N ARG A 143 -20.74 -15.11 26.53
CA ARG A 143 -20.66 -14.14 27.65
C ARG A 143 -21.69 -14.43 28.75
N ASN A 144 -22.92 -14.77 28.37
CA ASN A 144 -23.97 -15.10 29.34
C ASN A 144 -23.76 -16.44 30.06
N ARG A 145 -22.98 -17.37 29.49
CA ARG A 145 -22.59 -18.63 30.14
C ARG A 145 -21.42 -18.44 31.10
N ASP A 146 -20.46 -17.60 30.76
CA ASP A 146 -19.27 -17.31 31.60
C ASP A 146 -19.60 -16.40 32.79
N SER A 147 -20.79 -15.78 32.81
CA SER A 147 -21.30 -14.93 33.89
C SER A 147 -22.16 -15.69 34.93
N ARG A 148 -22.20 -17.03 34.87
CA ARG A 148 -22.91 -17.92 35.81
C ARG A 148 -21.91 -18.80 36.53
#